data_AF-A0A821BWW2-F1
#
_entry.id   AF-A0A821BWW2-F1
#
_cell.length_a   1.000
_cell.length_b   1.000
_cell.length_c   1.000
_cell.angle_alpha   90.00
_cell.angle_beta   90.00
_cell.angle_gamma   90.00
#
_symmetry.space_group_name_H-M   'P 1'
#
loop_
_entity.id
_entity.type
_entity.pdbx_description
1 polymer ?
#
loop_
_entity_poly.entity_id
_entity_poly.type
_entity_poly.pdbx_seq_one_letter_code
_entity_poly.pdbx_strand_id
1 'polypeptide(L)'
;MRGVNLGGWLVAEHWMTSASPAWNGVPANIVNLGEFKTMQYLGHAKGDSQFKQHRDTFITEQDFRDIAAAKMNTVRIPVGY
;
A
#
# COMPACT_ATOMS: atom_id res chain seq x y z
N MET A 1 -16.81 14.37 12.55
CA MET A 1 -15.83 14.04 11.48
C MET A 1 -16.22 12.68 10.90
N ARG A 2 -16.36 12.56 9.57
CA ARG A 2 -16.65 11.28 8.89
C ARG A 2 -15.52 11.03 7.91
N GLY A 3 -14.58 10.18 8.30
CA GLY A 3 -13.37 9.97 7.50
C GLY A 3 -12.95 8.52 7.45
N VAL A 4 -12.03 8.25 6.51
CA VAL A 4 -11.45 6.93 6.25
C VAL A 4 -9.94 6.98 6.31
N ASN A 5 -9.34 5.83 6.59
CA ASN A 5 -7.90 5.64 6.58
C ASN A 5 -7.50 4.99 5.25
N LEU A 6 -6.50 5.55 4.57
CA LEU A 6 -5.91 4.99 3.36
C LEU A 6 -4.78 4.02 3.74
N GLY A 7 -5.12 3.03 4.57
CA GLY A 7 -4.20 1.99 5.03
C GLY A 7 -3.77 1.06 3.90
N GLY A 8 -2.54 0.58 3.94
CA GLY A 8 -1.98 -0.25 2.87
C GLY A 8 -1.42 0.54 1.68
N TRP A 9 -1.61 1.87 1.58
CA TRP A 9 -1.14 2.66 0.44
C TRP A 9 0.36 3.00 0.51
N LEU A 10 0.75 3.91 1.42
CA LEU A 10 2.15 4.33 1.58
C LEU A 10 2.92 3.50 2.61
N VAL A 11 2.20 2.74 3.44
CA VAL A 11 2.76 1.70 4.31
C VAL A 11 2.04 0.42 3.92
N ALA A 12 2.74 -0.48 3.23
CA ALA A 12 2.09 -1.67 2.68
C ALA A 12 1.99 -2.76 3.74
N GLU A 13 0.79 -3.29 3.92
CA GLU A 13 0.51 -4.39 4.84
C GLU A 13 0.02 -5.59 4.02
N HIS A 14 0.77 -6.70 4.04
CA HIS A 14 0.50 -7.87 3.18
C HIS A 14 -0.93 -8.41 3.39
N TRP A 15 -1.42 -8.42 4.64
CA TRP A 15 -2.78 -8.90 4.93
C TRP A 15 -3.90 -8.02 4.34
N MET A 16 -3.63 -6.72 4.09
CA MET A 16 -4.56 -5.80 3.42
C MET A 16 -4.38 -5.76 1.90
N THR A 17 -3.17 -6.09 1.42
CA THR A 17 -2.73 -5.82 0.05
C THR A 17 -2.15 -7.06 -0.62
N SER A 18 -2.64 -8.25 -0.29
CA SER A 18 -2.04 -9.53 -0.74
C SER A 18 -1.91 -9.67 -2.25
N ALA A 19 -2.78 -9.02 -3.03
CA ALA A 19 -2.74 -8.99 -4.50
C ALA A 19 -1.81 -7.90 -5.08
N SER A 20 -1.17 -7.09 -4.23
CA SER A 20 -0.31 -5.99 -4.66
C SER A 20 0.96 -6.50 -5.35
N PRO A 21 1.44 -5.77 -6.40
CA PRO A 21 2.73 -6.06 -7.00
C PRO A 21 3.91 -5.95 -6.02
N ALA A 22 3.75 -5.26 -4.87
CA ALA A 22 4.77 -5.10 -3.84
C ALA A 22 5.27 -6.43 -3.23
N TRP A 23 4.50 -7.52 -3.38
CA TRP A 23 4.82 -8.83 -2.80
C TRP A 23 5.29 -9.85 -3.84
N ASN A 24 5.43 -9.45 -5.11
CA ASN A 24 5.69 -10.36 -6.22
C ASN A 24 7.08 -10.99 -6.12
N GLY A 25 7.11 -12.33 -6.13
CA GLY A 25 8.35 -13.11 -6.09
C GLY A 25 8.97 -13.19 -4.70
N VAL A 26 8.21 -12.86 -3.64
CA VAL A 26 8.66 -12.91 -2.25
C VAL A 26 8.00 -14.09 -1.55
N PRO A 27 8.77 -14.96 -0.85
CA PRO A 27 8.22 -16.09 -0.11
C PRO A 27 7.19 -15.69 0.97
N ALA A 28 6.18 -16.55 1.19
CA ALA A 28 5.10 -16.32 2.16
C ALA A 28 5.59 -16.02 3.59
N ASN A 29 6.68 -16.67 4.02
CA ASN A 29 7.29 -16.43 5.33
C ASN A 29 7.99 -15.07 5.45
N ILE A 30 8.26 -14.38 4.34
CA ILE A 30 8.90 -13.06 4.30
C ILE A 30 7.87 -11.95 4.13
N VAL A 31 6.90 -12.08 3.21
CA VAL A 31 5.85 -11.07 2.99
C VAL A 31 5.02 -10.81 4.25
N ASN A 32 4.79 -11.85 5.06
CA ASN A 32 4.07 -11.74 6.33
C ASN A 32 4.85 -10.98 7.42
N LEU A 33 6.13 -10.70 7.20
CA LEU A 33 6.96 -9.88 8.10
C LEU A 33 6.96 -8.40 7.70
N GLY A 34 6.26 -8.03 6.63
CA GLY A 34 6.01 -6.65 6.22
C GLY A 34 6.99 -6.08 5.18
N GLU A 35 6.81 -4.77 4.92
CA GLU A 35 7.53 -4.01 3.88
C GLU A 35 9.05 -4.05 4.07
N PHE A 36 9.56 -3.87 5.28
CA PHE A 36 11.01 -3.86 5.54
C PHE A 36 11.70 -5.17 5.16
N LYS A 37 11.13 -6.32 5.59
CA LYS A 37 11.70 -7.64 5.25
C LYS A 37 11.57 -7.97 3.78
N THR A 38 10.48 -7.51 3.16
CA THR A 38 10.26 -7.65 1.72
C THR A 38 11.29 -6.86 0.92
N MET A 39 11.54 -5.60 1.30
CA MET A 39 12.58 -4.76 0.68
C MET A 39 13.99 -5.32 0.88
N GLN A 40 14.30 -5.86 2.06
CA GLN A 40 15.57 -6.56 2.31
C GLN A 40 15.76 -7.78 1.39
N TYR A 41 14.69 -8.52 1.08
CA TYR A 41 14.76 -9.70 0.22
C TYR A 41 14.85 -9.34 -1.27
N LEU A 42 14.04 -8.39 -1.73
CA LEU A 42 13.98 -7.98 -3.14
C LEU A 42 15.18 -7.13 -3.57
N GLY A 43 15.72 -6.33 -2.64
CA GLY A 43 16.67 -5.28 -2.93
C GLY A 43 16.05 -4.12 -3.73
N HIS A 44 16.76 -3.00 -3.82
CA HIS A 44 16.26 -1.76 -4.43
C HIS A 44 15.82 -1.92 -5.89
N ALA A 45 16.58 -2.64 -6.70
CA ALA A 45 16.30 -2.76 -8.14
C ALA A 45 14.90 -3.32 -8.45
N LYS A 46 14.43 -4.32 -7.67
CA LYS A 46 13.09 -4.91 -7.83
C LYS A 46 12.07 -4.26 -6.90
N GLY A 47 12.44 -4.07 -5.64
CA GLY A 47 11.59 -3.52 -4.60
C GLY A 47 11.07 -2.12 -4.98
N ASP A 48 11.95 -1.21 -5.37
CA ASP A 48 11.54 0.17 -5.68
C ASP A 48 10.52 0.23 -6.82
N SER A 49 10.73 -0.58 -7.88
CA SER A 49 9.79 -0.66 -9.01
C SER A 49 8.44 -1.24 -8.61
N GLN A 50 8.42 -2.31 -7.81
CA GLN A 50 7.19 -2.98 -7.38
C GLN A 50 6.38 -2.12 -6.41
N PHE A 51 7.05 -1.51 -5.42
CA PHE A 51 6.39 -0.61 -4.48
C PHE A 51 5.94 0.69 -5.14
N LYS A 52 6.69 1.21 -6.13
CA LYS A 52 6.22 2.34 -6.93
C LYS A 52 4.93 1.98 -7.68
N GLN A 53 4.91 0.84 -8.37
CA GLN A 53 3.71 0.39 -9.08
C GLN A 53 2.52 0.25 -8.12
N HIS A 54 2.71 -0.33 -6.94
CA HIS A 54 1.67 -0.40 -5.91
C HIS A 54 1.14 0.99 -5.53
N ARG A 55 2.03 1.93 -5.20
CA ARG A 55 1.64 3.29 -4.80
C ARG A 55 0.92 4.04 -5.91
N ASP A 56 1.28 3.81 -7.17
CA ASP A 56 0.67 4.45 -8.34
C ASP A 56 -0.75 3.90 -8.64
N THR A 57 -1.06 2.65 -8.28
CA THR A 57 -2.33 2.00 -8.66
C THR A 57 -3.28 1.70 -7.51
N PHE A 58 -2.79 1.66 -6.26
CA PHE A 58 -3.58 1.18 -5.13
C PHE A 58 -4.63 2.19 -4.65
N ILE A 59 -4.27 3.47 -4.60
CA ILE A 59 -5.21 4.58 -4.37
C ILE A 59 -5.02 5.60 -5.49
N THR A 60 -6.12 5.94 -6.15
CA THR A 60 -6.18 6.84 -7.29
C THR A 60 -7.10 8.02 -6.99
N GLU A 61 -7.13 9.00 -7.89
CA GLU A 61 -8.08 10.12 -7.78
C GLU A 61 -9.55 9.66 -7.80
N GLN A 62 -9.85 8.51 -8.42
CA GLN A 62 -11.19 7.95 -8.41
C GLN A 62 -11.63 7.57 -6.99
N ASP A 63 -10.74 7.01 -6.18
CA ASP A 63 -11.04 6.65 -4.79
C ASP A 63 -11.41 7.89 -3.96
N PHE A 64 -10.74 9.03 -4.20
CA PHE A 64 -11.10 10.29 -3.57
C PHE A 64 -12.48 10.82 -4.00
N ARG A 65 -12.82 10.66 -5.29
CA ARG A 65 -14.18 10.98 -5.78
C ARG A 65 -15.23 10.12 -5.09
N ASP A 66 -14.95 8.83 -4.92
CA ASP A 66 -15.88 7.89 -4.29
C ASP A 66 -16.04 8.16 -2.79
N ILE A 67 -14.95 8.50 -2.09
CA ILE A 67 -14.96 8.94 -0.68
C ILE A 67 -15.84 10.20 -0.52
N ALA A 68 -15.68 11.18 -1.41
CA ALA A 68 -16.50 12.39 -1.39
C ALA A 68 -17.98 12.08 -1.71
N ALA A 69 -18.26 11.20 -2.68
CA ALA A 69 -19.60 10.74 -3.03
C ALA A 69 -20.28 9.99 -1.86
N ALA A 70 -19.50 9.25 -1.06
CA ALA A 70 -19.93 8.63 0.19
C ALA A 70 -20.16 9.64 1.34
N LYS A 71 -20.07 10.94 1.07
CA LYS A 71 -20.27 12.05 2.03
C LYS A 71 -19.26 12.05 3.19
N MET A 72 -18.06 11.53 2.95
CA MET A 72 -16.93 11.65 3.88
C MET A 72 -16.20 12.97 3.64
N ASN A 73 -15.58 13.52 4.69
CA ASN A 73 -14.99 14.85 4.67
C ASN A 73 -13.54 14.90 5.18
N THR A 74 -12.94 13.74 5.48
CA THR A 74 -11.56 13.67 5.98
C THR A 74 -10.94 12.34 5.56
N VAL A 75 -9.66 12.36 5.21
CA VAL A 75 -8.86 11.15 5.01
C VAL A 75 -7.66 11.19 5.95
N ARG A 76 -7.22 10.02 6.42
CA ARG A 76 -5.95 9.84 7.13
C ARG A 76 -5.00 9.03 6.26
N ILE A 77 -3.78 9.54 6.08
CA ILE A 77 -2.74 8.91 5.27
C ILE A 77 -1.61 8.47 6.21
N PRO A 78 -1.39 7.16 6.43
CA PRO A 78 -0.22 6.67 7.14
C PRO A 78 1.03 6.81 6.26
N VAL A 79 2.12 7.33 6.82
CA VAL A 79 3.42 7.44 6.16
C VAL A 79 4.47 6.73 7.02
N GLY A 80 5.38 5.99 6.40
CA GLY A 80 6.52 5.38 7.07
C GLY A 80 7.50 6.42 7.62
N TYR A 81 8.40 5.99 8.50
CA TYR A 81 9.42 6.87 9.09
C TYR A 81 10.58 7.16 8.11
#